data_AF-A0A7V1HER8-F1
#
_entry.id   AF-A0A7V1HER8-F1
#
_cell.length_a   1.000
_cell.length_b   1.000
_cell.length_c   1.000
_cell.angle_alpha   90.00
_cell.angle_beta   90.00
_cell.angle_gamma   90.00
#
_symmetry.space_group_name_H-M   'P 1'
#
loop_
_entity.id
_entity.type
_entity.pdbx_description
1 polymer ?
#
loop_
_entity_poly.entity_id
_entity_poly.type
_entity_poly.pdbx_seq_one_letter_code
_entity_poly.pdbx_strand_id
1 'polypeptide(L)' 'LETLASLIGEDSDTIEIVYEPFLMRKGYLEKTSRGRQIPHKILPQLIKKFLGQGTISNEV' A
#
# COMPACT_ATOMS: atom_id res chain seq x y z
N LEU A 1 3.39 12.31 3.25
CA LEU A 1 2.47 11.55 4.12
C LEU A 1 1.18 12.31 4.29
N GLU A 2 1.28 13.62 4.55
CA GLU A 2 0.15 14.57 4.60
C GLU A 2 -0.96 14.33 3.58
N THR A 3 -0.62 14.09 2.30
CA THR A 3 -1.62 13.79 1.28
C THR A 3 -2.41 12.51 1.58
N LEU A 4 -1.75 11.43 2.01
CA LEU A 4 -2.44 10.19 2.37
C LEU A 4 -3.28 10.37 3.63
N ALA A 5 -2.76 11.10 4.62
CA ALA A 5 -3.46 11.42 5.85
C ALA A 5 -4.76 12.20 5.57
N SER A 6 -4.66 13.24 4.74
CA SER A 6 -5.82 14.01 4.28
C SER A 6 -6.83 13.17 3.52
N LEU A 7 -6.39 12.25 2.65
CA LEU A 7 -7.29 11.40 1.86
C LEU A 7 -8.08 10.40 2.71
N ILE A 8 -7.52 9.92 3.82
CA ILE A 8 -8.19 8.97 4.72
C ILE A 8 -8.86 9.64 5.92
N GLY A 9 -8.70 10.97 6.07
CA GLY A 9 -9.28 11.75 7.17
C GLY A 9 -8.62 11.50 8.52
N GLU A 10 -7.35 11.07 8.52
CA GLU A 10 -6.58 10.76 9.73
C GLU A 10 -5.42 11.75 9.91
N ASP A 11 -4.91 11.83 11.13
CA ASP A 11 -3.66 12.54 11.43
C ASP A 11 -2.45 11.75 10.90
N SER A 12 -1.46 12.44 10.33
CA SER A 12 -0.23 11.82 9.84
C SER A 12 0.53 11.11 10.96
N ASP A 13 0.54 11.66 12.18
CA ASP A 13 1.16 11.01 13.34
C ASP A 13 0.47 9.70 13.71
N THR A 14 -0.87 9.66 13.62
CA THR A 14 -1.63 8.43 13.86
C THR A 14 -1.25 7.35 12.84
N ILE A 15 -1.08 7.73 11.56
CA ILE A 15 -0.61 6.82 10.51
C ILE A 15 0.77 6.27 10.85
N GLU A 16 1.73 7.12 11.21
CA GLU A 16 3.11 6.68 11.47
C GLU A 16 3.24 5.81 12.72
N ILE A 17 2.54 6.17 13.79
CA ILE A 17 2.73 5.55 15.11
C ILE A 17 1.85 4.31 15.28
N VAL A 18 0.65 4.30 14.69
CA VAL A 18 -0.33 3.23 14.90
C VAL A 18 -0.41 2.29 13.69
N TYR A 19 -0.64 2.83 12.50
CA TYR A 19 -0.98 2.04 11.33
C TYR A 19 0.24 1.45 10.61
N GLU A 20 1.28 2.27 10.34
CA GLU A 20 2.48 1.85 9.62
C GLU A 20 3.16 0.63 10.27
N PRO A 21 3.35 0.54 11.61
CA PRO A 21 4.02 -0.61 12.22
C PRO A 21 3.32 -1.93 11.92
N PHE A 22 1.99 -1.94 11.91
CA PHE A 22 1.22 -3.14 11.57
C PHE A 22 1.36 -3.48 10.09
N LEU A 23 1.16 -2.51 9.19
CA LEU A 23 1.20 -2.74 7.75
C LEU A 23 2.58 -3.16 7.25
N MET A 24 3.64 -2.59 7.81
CA MET A 24 5.02 -2.97 7.52
C MET A 24 5.32 -4.39 7.99
N ARG A 25 4.92 -4.77 9.22
CA ARG A 25 5.07 -6.15 9.72
C ARG A 25 4.33 -7.18 8.88
N LYS A 26 3.16 -6.82 8.35
CA LYS A 26 2.39 -7.68 7.44
C LYS A 26 2.92 -7.66 6.01
N GLY A 27 3.89 -6.82 5.69
CA GLY A 27 4.48 -6.71 4.36
C GLY A 27 3.58 -6.02 3.33
N TYR A 28 2.62 -5.21 3.78
CA TYR A 28 1.70 -4.45 2.92
C TYR A 28 2.17 -3.01 2.63
N LEU A 29 3.17 -2.52 3.36
CA LEU A 29 3.69 -1.16 3.23
C LEU A 29 5.21 -1.16 3.36
N GLU A 30 5.88 -0.35 2.54
CA GLU A 30 7.30 -0.03 2.67
C GLU A 30 7.56 1.48 2.59
N LYS A 31 8.56 1.94 3.35
CA LYS A 31 9.08 3.30 3.27
C LYS A 31 10.20 3.34 2.23
N THR A 32 10.17 4.35 1.37
CA THR A 32 11.19 4.63 0.36
C THR A 32 11.57 6.10 0.38
N SER A 33 12.65 6.46 -0.32
CA SER A 33 13.04 7.87 -0.51
C SER A 33 11.96 8.72 -1.20
N ARG A 34 11.06 8.08 -1.96
CA ARG A 34 9.94 8.75 -2.64
C ARG A 34 8.63 8.73 -1.84
N GLY A 35 8.63 8.17 -0.63
CA GLY A 35 7.44 8.06 0.22
C GLY A 35 7.02 6.62 0.50
N ARG A 36 5.72 6.41 0.74
CA ARG A 36 5.15 5.12 1.12
C ARG A 36 4.55 4.43 -0.09
N GLN A 37 4.87 3.16 -0.28
CA GLN A 37 4.30 2.36 -1.37
C GLN A 37 3.98 0.93 -0.95
N ILE A 38 3.16 0.26 -1.75
CA ILE A 38 2.93 -1.17 -1.63
C ILE A 38 4.17 -1.90 -2.14
N PRO A 39 4.75 -2.85 -1.38
CA PRO A 39 5.89 -3.63 -1.85
C PRO A 39 5.56 -4.39 -3.14
N HIS A 40 6.46 -4.33 -4.13
CA HIS A 40 6.25 -4.97 -5.43
C HIS A 40 5.93 -6.47 -5.32
N LYS A 41 6.52 -7.15 -4.33
CA LYS A 41 6.31 -8.59 -4.07
C LYS A 41 4.85 -8.98 -3.77
N ILE A 42 4.07 -8.09 -3.14
CA ILE A 42 2.70 -8.40 -2.71
C ILE A 42 1.64 -7.82 -3.64
N LEU A 43 2.04 -6.90 -4.52
CA LEU A 43 1.15 -6.26 -5.48
C LEU A 43 0.34 -7.28 -6.32
N PRO A 44 0.92 -8.36 -6.89
CA PRO A 44 0.13 -9.35 -7.63
C PRO A 44 -0.97 -10.02 -6.79
N GLN A 45 -0.68 -10.28 -5.50
CA GLN A 45 -1.64 -10.90 -4.59
C GLN A 45 -2.77 -9.93 -4.24
N LEU A 46 -2.45 -8.64 -4.02
CA LEU A 46 -3.45 -7.62 -3.73
C LEU A 46 -4.35 -7.33 -4.93
N ILE A 47 -3.78 -7.25 -6.14
CA ILE A 47 -4.56 -7.07 -7.38
C ILE A 47 -5.55 -8.24 -7.53
N LYS A 48 -5.07 -9.48 -7.41
CA LYS A 48 -5.93 -10.67 -7.49
C LYS A 48 -7.04 -10.64 -6.42
N LYS A 49 -6.71 -10.22 -5.19
CA LYS A 49 -7.63 -10.23 -4.05
C LYS A 49 -8.69 -9.14 -4.11
N PHE A 50 -8.35 -7.93 -4.55
CA PHE A 50 -9.21 -6.75 -4.41
C PHE A 50 -9.75 -6.21 -5.72
N LEU A 51 -9.06 -6.42 -6.84
CA LEU A 51 -9.46 -5.84 -8.12
C LEU A 51 -10.13 -6.85 -9.05
N GLY A 52 -10.14 -8.15 -8.72
CA GLY A 52 -10.85 -9.18 -9.48
C GLY A 52 -10.42 -9.32 -10.95
N GLN A 53 -9.43 -8.57 -11.40
CA GLN A 53 -8.91 -8.61 -12.75
C GLN A 53 -7.99 -9.82 -12.84
N GLY A 54 -8.52 -10.90 -13.42
CA GLY A 54 -7.68 -11.79 -14.22
C GLY A 54 -6.88 -10.88 -15.13
N THR A 55 -5.55 -10.93 -14.99
CA THR A 55 -4.61 -10.23 -15.86
C THR A 55 -5.14 -10.28 -17.28
N ILE A 56 -5.47 -9.13 -17.85
CA ILE A 56 -5.66 -9.05 -19.30
C ILE A 56 -4.29 -9.41 -19.83
N SER A 57 -4.16 -10.65 -20.29
CA SER A 57 -3.03 -11.11 -21.06
C SER A 57 -2.91 -10.12 -22.21
N ASN A 58 -1.98 -9.18 -22.12
CA ASN A 58 -1.32 -8.72 -23.33
C ASN A 58 -0.39 -9.87 -23.72
N GLU A 59 -1.00 -10.83 -24.40
CA GLU A 59 -0.30 -11.78 -25.26
C GLU A 59 0.51 -10.95 -26.26
N VAL A 60 1.79 -11.27 -26.31
CA VAL A 60 2.67 -10.95 -27.43
C VAL A 60 2.36 -11.90 -28.57
#